data_AF-A0A9E4IU39-F1
#
_entry.id   AF-A0A9E4IU39-F1
#
_cell.length_a   1.000
_cell.length_b   1.000
_cell.length_c   1.000
_cell.angle_alpha   90.00
_cell.angle_beta   90.00
_cell.angle_gamma   90.00
#
_symmetry.space_group_name_H-M   'P 1'
#
loop_
_entity.id
_entity.type
_entity.pdbx_description
1 polymer ?
#
loop_
_entity_poly.entity_id
_entity_poly.type
_entity_poly.pdbx_seq_one_letter_code
_entity_poly.pdbx_strand_id
1 'polypeptide(L)'
;MRTHLSPGACLALLLALAGCGAAGPDTADADSLRASFAGQIEAVEAVSGFDRDGDEMTFSGPDGAGGEVAWRVVIDSAVVQSWDDESLPFRGVVLSTWYAAGEEVQSAGSISNLPPDFLDAGIAQDCWGLWDAAERRWTW
;
A
#
# COMPACT_ATOMS: atom_id res chain seq x y z
N MET A 1 15.16 68.00 -6.94
CA MET A 1 15.23 67.08 -5.79
C MET A 1 13.81 66.79 -5.32
N ARG A 2 13.52 65.50 -5.06
CA ARG A 2 12.24 64.89 -4.60
C ARG A 2 11.23 64.50 -5.69
N THR A 3 11.59 63.43 -6.39
CA THR A 3 10.70 62.47 -7.05
C THR A 3 9.82 61.78 -6.00
N HIS A 4 8.50 61.87 -6.15
CA HIS A 4 7.52 61.09 -5.39
C HIS A 4 7.22 59.79 -6.15
N LEU A 5 7.69 58.66 -5.62
CA LEU A 5 7.32 57.32 -6.11
C LEU A 5 6.02 56.90 -5.42
N SER A 6 4.97 56.65 -6.21
CA SER A 6 3.77 55.94 -5.76
C SER A 6 4.08 54.44 -5.61
N PRO A 7 3.74 53.79 -4.49
CA PRO A 7 3.75 52.34 -4.39
C PRO A 7 2.34 51.83 -4.73
N GLY A 8 2.13 51.44 -5.98
CA GLY A 8 0.86 50.92 -6.44
C GLY A 8 1.06 49.92 -7.56
N ALA A 9 1.38 48.67 -7.21
CA ALA A 9 1.14 47.51 -8.07
C ALA A 9 1.21 46.24 -7.22
N CYS A 10 0.06 45.59 -7.12
CA CYS A 10 -0.09 44.21 -6.69
C CYS A 10 0.84 43.29 -7.49
N LEU A 11 1.50 42.35 -6.82
CA LEU A 11 1.52 40.97 -7.29
C LEU A 11 1.76 40.05 -6.09
N ALA A 12 0.64 39.53 -5.57
CA ALA A 12 0.65 38.36 -4.72
C ALA A 12 1.10 37.15 -5.55
N LEU A 13 2.11 36.43 -5.10
CA LEU A 13 2.39 35.08 -5.57
C LEU A 13 2.77 34.21 -4.36
N LEU A 14 1.75 33.88 -3.57
CA LEU A 14 1.82 32.78 -2.60
C LEU A 14 1.73 31.48 -3.41
N LEU A 15 2.89 30.94 -3.81
CA LEU A 15 2.99 29.57 -4.30
C LEU A 15 2.87 28.62 -3.10
N ALA A 16 1.63 28.36 -2.68
CA ALA A 16 1.35 27.20 -1.87
C ALA A 16 1.45 25.97 -2.78
N LEU A 17 2.63 25.34 -2.80
CA LEU A 17 2.74 23.95 -3.19
C LEU A 17 1.98 23.14 -2.14
N ALA A 18 0.68 22.97 -2.36
CA ALA A 18 -0.04 21.82 -1.82
C ALA A 18 0.55 20.60 -2.51
N GLY A 19 1.70 20.14 -2.01
CA GLY A 19 2.16 18.80 -2.31
C GLY A 19 1.04 17.86 -1.92
N CYS A 20 0.60 17.04 -2.87
CA CYS A 20 -0.22 15.88 -2.59
C CYS A 20 0.54 15.00 -1.60
N GLY A 21 0.42 15.28 -0.31
CA GLY A 21 0.43 14.21 0.67
C GLY A 21 -0.80 13.39 0.29
N ALA A 22 -0.59 12.18 -0.23
CA ALA A 22 -1.66 11.21 -0.36
C ALA A 22 -2.33 11.17 1.01
N ALA A 23 -3.50 11.80 1.14
CA ALA A 23 -4.28 11.68 2.34
C ALA A 23 -4.50 10.18 2.50
N GLY A 24 -4.00 9.64 3.63
CA GLY A 24 -4.32 8.27 3.99
C GLY A 24 -5.84 8.08 3.92
N PRO A 25 -6.30 6.86 3.64
CA PRO A 25 -7.73 6.60 3.47
C PRO A 25 -8.51 7.18 4.66
N ASP A 26 -9.61 7.90 4.40
CA ASP A 26 -10.40 8.51 5.48
C ASP A 26 -11.27 7.48 6.24
N THR A 27 -11.33 6.24 5.73
CA THR A 27 -12.21 5.18 6.22
C THR A 27 -11.55 3.78 6.19
N ALA A 28 -11.93 2.95 7.17
CA ALA A 28 -11.61 1.53 7.20
C ALA A 28 -12.60 0.76 6.30
N ASP A 29 -12.26 0.59 5.03
CA ASP A 29 -13.08 -0.11 4.05
C ASP A 29 -12.21 -1.06 3.20
N ALA A 30 -12.86 -1.85 2.34
CA ALA A 30 -12.16 -2.84 1.55
C ALA A 30 -11.18 -2.21 0.55
N ASP A 31 -11.50 -1.03 0.00
CA ASP A 31 -10.66 -0.36 -0.98
C ASP A 31 -9.40 0.19 -0.32
N SER A 32 -9.54 0.80 0.87
CA SER A 32 -8.40 1.27 1.66
C SER A 32 -7.51 0.12 2.13
N LEU A 33 -8.10 -1.03 2.46
CA LEU A 33 -7.37 -2.24 2.82
C LEU A 33 -6.56 -2.78 1.64
N ARG A 34 -7.16 -2.88 0.45
CA ARG A 34 -6.47 -3.29 -0.79
C ARG A 34 -5.35 -2.32 -1.16
N ALA A 35 -5.60 -1.01 -1.05
CA ALA A 35 -4.59 0.03 -1.24
C ALA A 35 -3.41 -0.14 -0.28
N SER A 36 -3.66 -0.38 1.00
CA SER A 36 -2.59 -0.57 1.96
C SER A 36 -1.81 -1.85 1.74
N PHE A 37 -2.46 -2.96 1.36
CA PHE A 37 -1.77 -4.21 1.04
C PHE A 37 -0.82 -4.04 -0.15
N ALA A 38 -1.30 -3.45 -1.24
CA ALA A 38 -0.47 -3.11 -2.40
C ALA A 38 0.71 -2.20 -2.02
N GLY A 39 0.46 -1.18 -1.20
CA GLY A 39 1.51 -0.26 -0.74
C GLY A 39 2.59 -0.95 0.11
N GLN A 40 2.28 -2.01 0.84
CA GLN A 40 3.31 -2.79 1.53
C GLN A 40 4.23 -3.52 0.55
N ILE A 41 3.65 -4.14 -0.47
CA ILE A 41 4.42 -4.84 -1.51
C ILE A 41 5.32 -3.85 -2.24
N GLU A 42 4.77 -2.72 -2.67
CA GLU A 42 5.53 -1.66 -3.36
C GLU A 42 6.66 -1.08 -2.49
N ALA A 43 6.49 -1.05 -1.16
CA ALA A 43 7.48 -0.52 -0.23
C ALA A 43 8.64 -1.48 0.07
N VAL A 44 8.60 -2.73 -0.38
CA VAL A 44 9.73 -3.66 -0.25
C VAL A 44 10.88 -3.18 -1.12
N GLU A 45 12.07 -2.96 -0.55
CA GLU A 45 13.22 -2.36 -1.24
C GLU A 45 13.61 -3.12 -2.54
N ALA A 46 13.46 -4.44 -2.55
CA ALA A 46 13.77 -5.29 -3.69
C ALA A 46 12.67 -5.32 -4.78
N VAL A 47 11.54 -4.64 -4.57
CA VAL A 47 10.46 -4.53 -5.57
C VAL A 47 10.73 -3.36 -6.50
N SER A 48 10.60 -3.61 -7.80
CA SER A 48 10.76 -2.59 -8.84
C SER A 48 9.76 -2.74 -9.98
N GLY A 49 9.48 -1.63 -10.66
CA GLY A 49 8.51 -1.62 -11.77
C GLY A 49 7.10 -2.00 -11.34
N PHE A 50 6.70 -1.61 -10.12
CA PHE A 50 5.39 -1.91 -9.58
C PHE A 50 4.29 -1.22 -10.40
N ASP A 51 3.33 -2.01 -10.84
CA ASP A 51 2.12 -1.56 -11.52
C ASP A 51 0.91 -2.28 -10.94
N ARG A 52 -0.21 -1.57 -10.87
CA ARG A 52 -1.45 -2.08 -10.30
C ARG A 52 -2.64 -1.72 -11.15
N ASP A 53 -3.44 -2.73 -11.47
CA ASP A 53 -4.75 -2.58 -12.12
C ASP A 53 -5.83 -3.31 -11.28
N GLY A 54 -6.60 -2.52 -10.52
CA GLY A 54 -7.64 -3.03 -9.63
C GLY A 54 -7.07 -3.95 -8.53
N ASP A 55 -7.38 -5.24 -8.62
CA ASP A 55 -6.95 -6.28 -7.68
C ASP A 55 -5.71 -7.06 -8.16
N GLU A 56 -5.22 -6.79 -9.36
CA GLU A 56 -3.99 -7.38 -9.89
C GLU A 56 -2.81 -6.39 -9.74
N MET A 57 -1.67 -6.92 -9.32
CA MET A 57 -0.40 -6.20 -9.23
C MET A 57 0.67 -6.97 -9.98
N THR A 58 1.57 -6.26 -10.65
CA THR A 58 2.75 -6.83 -11.31
C THR A 58 4.00 -6.05 -10.95
N PHE A 59 5.13 -6.74 -10.84
CA PHE A 59 6.43 -6.14 -10.52
C PHE A 59 7.57 -7.13 -10.77
N SER A 60 8.81 -6.65 -10.73
CA SER A 60 10.00 -7.49 -10.57
C SER A 60 10.46 -7.49 -9.12
N GLY A 61 10.86 -8.64 -8.61
CA GLY A 61 11.30 -8.79 -7.22
C GLY A 61 12.02 -10.12 -6.97
N PRO A 62 12.46 -10.37 -5.73
CA PRO A 62 13.33 -11.51 -5.40
C PRO A 62 12.65 -12.85 -5.68
N ASP A 63 13.42 -13.84 -6.15
CA ASP A 63 12.94 -15.21 -6.40
C ASP A 63 13.19 -16.17 -5.22
N GLY A 64 13.85 -15.70 -4.16
CA GLY A 64 14.25 -16.50 -2.98
C GLY A 64 15.53 -17.32 -3.15
N ALA A 65 16.13 -17.34 -4.35
CA ALA A 65 17.39 -18.00 -4.67
C ALA A 65 18.55 -17.00 -4.95
N GLY A 66 18.32 -15.71 -4.69
CA GLY A 66 19.28 -14.63 -4.94
C GLY A 66 19.18 -14.01 -6.34
N GLY A 67 18.16 -14.37 -7.11
CA GLY A 67 17.79 -13.75 -8.38
C GLY A 67 16.52 -12.91 -8.26
N GLU A 68 16.03 -12.46 -9.42
CA GLU A 68 14.76 -11.75 -9.55
C GLU A 68 13.84 -12.48 -10.53
N VAL A 69 12.54 -12.33 -10.33
CA VAL A 69 11.50 -12.88 -11.19
C VAL A 69 10.37 -11.88 -11.38
N ALA A 70 9.67 -12.00 -12.50
CA ALA A 70 8.41 -11.27 -12.72
C ALA A 70 7.32 -11.88 -11.84
N TRP A 71 6.77 -11.06 -10.96
CA TRP A 71 5.69 -11.40 -10.06
C TRP A 71 4.36 -10.90 -10.61
N ARG A 72 3.32 -11.70 -10.41
CA ARG A 72 1.93 -11.28 -10.51
C ARG A 72 1.21 -11.67 -9.23
N VAL A 73 0.46 -10.74 -8.66
CA VAL A 73 -0.31 -10.95 -7.42
C VAL A 73 -1.74 -10.57 -7.68
N VAL A 74 -2.68 -11.42 -7.28
CA VAL A 74 -4.12 -11.19 -7.42
C VAL A 74 -4.75 -11.20 -6.03
N ILE A 75 -5.46 -10.14 -5.65
CA ILE A 75 -6.21 -10.11 -4.40
C ILE A 75 -7.53 -10.86 -4.59
N ASP A 76 -7.64 -12.05 -4.03
CA ASP A 76 -8.83 -12.89 -4.10
C ASP A 76 -9.96 -12.35 -3.21
N SER A 77 -9.61 -11.78 -2.05
CA SER A 77 -10.58 -11.16 -1.16
C SER A 77 -9.94 -10.10 -0.26
N ALA A 78 -10.73 -9.10 0.11
CA ALA A 78 -10.40 -8.13 1.15
C ALA A 78 -11.65 -7.90 1.99
N VAL A 79 -11.56 -8.17 3.28
CA VAL A 79 -12.69 -8.12 4.22
C VAL A 79 -12.33 -7.24 5.40
N VAL A 80 -13.20 -6.28 5.71
CA VAL A 80 -13.12 -5.47 6.93
C VAL A 80 -14.15 -5.99 7.93
N GLN A 81 -13.68 -6.30 9.13
CA GLN A 81 -14.46 -6.82 10.23
C GLN A 81 -14.56 -5.76 11.32
N SER A 82 -15.79 -5.51 11.79
CA SER A 82 -16.08 -4.75 12.99
C SER A 82 -16.35 -5.68 14.17
N TRP A 83 -16.39 -5.10 15.36
CA TRP A 83 -16.71 -5.79 16.61
C TRP A 83 -18.00 -5.22 17.20
N ASP A 84 -18.64 -5.96 18.10
CA ASP A 84 -19.78 -5.44 18.88
C ASP A 84 -19.37 -4.26 19.78
N ASP A 85 -18.11 -4.28 20.24
CA ASP A 85 -17.49 -3.17 20.96
C ASP A 85 -16.83 -2.21 19.95
N GLU A 86 -17.48 -1.06 19.72
CA GLU A 86 -17.01 -0.02 18.78
C GLU A 86 -15.68 0.64 19.20
N SER A 87 -15.18 0.38 20.42
CA SER A 87 -13.86 0.87 20.85
C SER A 87 -12.70 0.05 20.29
N LEU A 88 -12.96 -1.16 19.78
CA LEU A 88 -11.96 -2.02 19.17
C LEU A 88 -11.67 -1.60 17.72
N PRO A 89 -10.39 -1.63 17.29
CA PRO A 89 -10.04 -1.28 15.91
C PRO A 89 -10.61 -2.28 14.91
N PHE A 90 -11.02 -1.81 13.73
CA PHE A 90 -11.42 -2.68 12.63
C PHE A 90 -10.29 -3.65 12.28
N ARG A 91 -10.64 -4.89 11.95
CA ARG A 91 -9.69 -5.91 11.47
C ARG A 91 -9.85 -6.09 9.97
N GLY A 92 -8.77 -5.92 9.23
CA GLY A 92 -8.69 -6.20 7.81
C GLY A 92 -8.08 -7.58 7.56
N VAL A 93 -8.62 -8.32 6.59
CA VAL A 93 -8.04 -9.57 6.09
C VAL A 93 -7.95 -9.50 4.58
N VAL A 94 -6.81 -9.87 4.03
CA VAL A 94 -6.54 -9.96 2.60
C VAL A 94 -6.06 -11.36 2.27
N LEU A 95 -6.74 -12.01 1.33
CA LEU A 95 -6.28 -13.25 0.71
C LEU A 95 -5.81 -12.94 -0.70
N SER A 96 -4.66 -13.48 -1.08
CA SER A 96 -4.05 -13.24 -2.39
C SER A 96 -3.35 -14.47 -2.95
N THR A 97 -3.46 -14.62 -4.27
CA THR A 97 -2.76 -15.63 -5.04
C THR A 97 -1.55 -15.00 -5.72
N TRP A 98 -0.40 -15.64 -5.59
CA TRP A 98 0.89 -15.15 -6.08
C TRP A 98 1.41 -16.04 -7.19
N TYR A 99 2.01 -15.44 -8.20
CA TYR A 99 2.61 -16.13 -9.34
C TYR A 99 4.03 -15.63 -9.56
N ALA A 100 4.99 -16.55 -9.69
CA ALA A 100 6.37 -16.28 -10.05
C ALA A 100 6.64 -16.81 -11.46
N ALA A 101 7.02 -15.93 -12.40
CA ALA A 101 7.19 -16.28 -13.82
C ALA A 101 5.96 -16.97 -14.44
N GLY A 102 4.76 -16.64 -13.95
CA GLY A 102 3.49 -17.22 -14.40
C GLY A 102 3.07 -18.51 -13.69
N GLU A 103 3.93 -19.09 -12.85
CA GLU A 103 3.60 -20.29 -12.07
C GLU A 103 3.08 -19.89 -10.68
N GLU A 104 1.97 -20.49 -10.25
CA GLU A 104 1.36 -20.19 -8.96
C GLU A 104 2.24 -20.68 -7.81
N VAL A 105 2.53 -19.78 -6.87
CA VAL A 105 3.20 -20.11 -5.61
C VAL A 105 2.17 -20.71 -4.67
N GLN A 106 2.21 -22.04 -4.52
CA GLN A 106 1.32 -22.76 -3.62
C GLN A 106 1.63 -22.41 -2.17
N SER A 107 0.61 -22.11 -1.37
CA SER A 107 0.72 -22.07 0.09
C SER A 107 0.63 -23.49 0.67
N ALA A 108 1.27 -23.72 1.81
CA ALA A 108 1.14 -24.97 2.56
C ALA A 108 0.26 -24.74 3.79
N GLY A 109 -1.06 -24.72 3.58
CA GLY A 109 -2.01 -24.34 4.64
C GLY A 109 -1.87 -22.85 4.98
N SER A 110 -1.60 -22.53 6.25
CA SER A 110 -1.35 -21.15 6.70
C SER A 110 0.10 -20.69 6.48
N ILE A 111 0.95 -21.53 5.88
CA ILE A 111 2.37 -21.22 5.63
C ILE A 111 2.49 -20.67 4.21
N SER A 112 2.87 -19.39 4.13
CA SER A 112 3.25 -18.74 2.88
C SER A 112 4.61 -19.27 2.40
N ASN A 113 4.71 -19.62 1.12
CA ASN A 113 5.97 -20.05 0.50
C ASN A 113 6.65 -18.91 -0.28
N LEU A 114 6.33 -17.67 0.07
CA LEU A 114 6.99 -16.50 -0.51
C LEU A 114 8.45 -16.42 -0.08
N PRO A 115 9.31 -15.78 -0.89
CA PRO A 115 10.70 -15.48 -0.52
C PRO A 115 10.81 -14.74 0.83
N PRO A 116 11.92 -14.93 1.57
CA PRO A 116 12.15 -14.29 2.86
C PRO A 116 11.98 -12.77 2.84
N ASP A 117 12.39 -12.09 1.76
CA ASP A 117 12.27 -10.64 1.61
C ASP A 117 10.83 -10.13 1.78
N PHE A 118 9.83 -10.91 1.35
CA PHE A 118 8.42 -10.59 1.56
C PHE A 118 7.96 -10.98 2.96
N LEU A 119 8.35 -12.17 3.44
CA LEU A 119 7.93 -12.67 4.75
C LEU A 119 8.47 -11.79 5.89
N ASP A 120 9.73 -11.35 5.80
CA ASP A 120 10.38 -10.47 6.77
C ASP A 120 9.77 -9.05 6.74
N ALA A 121 9.18 -8.65 5.60
CA ALA A 121 8.37 -7.45 5.47
C ALA A 121 6.91 -7.63 5.96
N GLY A 122 6.55 -8.80 6.50
CA GLY A 122 5.21 -9.10 6.99
C GLY A 122 4.19 -9.44 5.89
N ILE A 123 4.65 -9.69 4.67
CA ILE A 123 3.80 -9.99 3.51
C ILE A 123 3.65 -11.51 3.34
N ALA A 124 2.40 -11.95 3.24
CA ALA A 124 2.01 -13.33 3.03
C ALA A 124 0.81 -13.42 2.07
N GLN A 125 0.49 -14.64 1.63
CA GLN A 125 -0.70 -14.91 0.82
C GLN A 125 -2.00 -14.71 1.60
N ASP A 126 -1.95 -14.86 2.93
CA ASP A 126 -3.03 -14.54 3.88
C ASP A 126 -2.48 -13.52 4.88
N CYS A 127 -2.89 -12.26 4.71
CA CYS A 127 -2.47 -11.14 5.55
C CYS A 127 -3.65 -10.58 6.33
N TRP A 128 -3.37 -10.08 7.53
CA TRP A 128 -4.35 -9.32 8.29
C TRP A 128 -3.68 -8.12 8.96
N GLY A 129 -4.49 -7.11 9.26
CA GLY A 129 -4.05 -5.90 9.93
C GLY A 129 -5.16 -5.27 10.73
N LEU A 130 -4.81 -4.26 11.52
CA LEU A 130 -5.75 -3.46 12.31
C LEU A 130 -5.79 -2.04 11.76
N TRP A 131 -6.95 -1.40 11.85
CA TRP A 131 -7.11 0.00 11.49
C TRP A 131 -6.67 0.91 12.64
N ASP A 132 -5.67 1.76 12.39
CA ASP A 132 -5.34 2.87 13.27
C ASP A 132 -6.19 4.09 12.87
N ALA A 133 -7.18 4.42 13.71
CA ALA A 133 -8.07 5.55 13.47
C ALA A 133 -7.40 6.91 13.67
N ALA A 134 -6.35 7.00 14.48
CA ALA A 134 -5.63 8.25 14.72
C ALA A 134 -4.73 8.59 13.52
N GLU A 135 -4.07 7.58 12.97
CA GLU A 135 -3.16 7.73 11.83
C GLU A 135 -3.83 7.51 10.47
N ARG A 136 -5.10 7.07 10.46
CA ARG A 136 -5.90 6.80 9.27
C ARG A 136 -5.19 5.84 8.29
N ARG A 137 -4.69 4.73 8.84
CA ARG A 137 -3.97 3.71 8.08
C ARG A 137 -4.15 2.32 8.65
N TRP A 138 -3.93 1.32 7.82
CA TRP A 138 -3.81 -0.07 8.24
C TRP A 138 -2.42 -0.34 8.82
N THR A 139 -2.37 -1.04 9.94
CA THR A 139 -1.16 -1.56 10.60
C THR A 139 -1.16 -3.07 10.46
N TRP A 140 -0.11 -3.62 9.86
CA TRP A 140 0.03 -5.04 9.53
C TRP A 140 0.96 -5.75 10.50
#